data_AF-A0A348Y779-F1
#
_entry.id   AF-A0A348Y779-F1
#
_cell.length_a   1.000
_cell.length_b   1.000
_cell.length_c   1.000
_cell.angle_alpha   90.00
_cell.angle_beta   90.00
_cell.angle_gamma   90.00
#
_symmetry.space_group_name_H-M   'P 1'
#
loop_
_entity.id
_entity.type
_entity.pdbx_description
1 polymer ?
#
loop_
_entity_poly.entity_id
_entity_poly.type
_entity_poly.pdbx_seq_one_letter_code
_entity_poly.pdbx_strand_id
1 'polypeptide(L)'
;MSNDNKINLNAPTLATFKAGDSVLCLSLSFTSFVLTADPRSKRDLLALIHDGSYFYYDDKGYFVPASEKVTSDYQPSLFQDTPANRQAIATLYNGRFITQTSQRTVIDTTEADDKEVIVISSHDLSDIACDIDGAATTLSDIGTLLWLIHCDKIKAGTAVSMARLAHDSVITWANLLQIQSGSINKTLAMTGYGKEGK
;
A
#
# COMPACT_ATOMS: atom_id res chain seq x y z
N MET A 1 26.55 -13.31 56.56
CA MET A 1 26.68 -13.02 55.11
C MET A 1 25.38 -13.37 54.43
N SER A 2 24.59 -12.36 54.05
CA SER A 2 23.88 -12.38 52.78
C SER A 2 23.49 -10.94 52.50
N ASN A 3 24.14 -10.37 51.50
CA ASN A 3 23.97 -9.00 51.04
C ASN A 3 22.61 -8.81 50.37
N ASP A 4 22.22 -7.55 50.39
CA ASP A 4 21.07 -6.95 49.75
C ASP A 4 20.84 -7.38 48.29
N ASN A 5 19.57 -7.55 47.94
CA ASN A 5 19.07 -7.13 46.64
C ASN A 5 17.57 -6.82 46.76
N LYS A 6 17.25 -5.72 47.47
CA LYS A 6 15.97 -5.04 47.27
C LYS A 6 16.06 -4.29 45.95
N ILE A 7 15.56 -4.91 44.89
CA ILE A 7 15.35 -4.25 43.61
C ILE A 7 14.33 -3.13 43.88
N ASN A 8 14.81 -1.89 43.93
CA ASN A 8 13.96 -0.72 44.01
C ASN A 8 13.35 -0.51 42.61
N LEU A 9 12.20 -1.14 42.36
CA LEU A 9 11.36 -0.82 41.20
C LEU A 9 10.79 0.57 41.44
N ASN A 10 11.53 1.59 41.03
CA ASN A 10 10.96 2.91 40.79
C ASN A 10 9.80 2.69 39.81
N ALA A 11 8.56 2.78 40.32
CA ALA A 11 7.38 2.79 39.49
C ALA A 11 7.58 3.92 38.46
N PRO A 12 7.37 3.66 37.15
CA PRO A 12 7.53 4.69 36.14
C PRO A 12 6.59 5.84 36.52
N THR A 13 7.16 7.04 36.69
CA THR A 13 6.38 8.25 36.85
C THR A 13 5.47 8.33 35.65
N LEU A 14 4.14 8.27 35.86
CA LEU A 14 3.19 8.39 34.76
C LEU A 14 3.49 9.73 34.07
N ALA A 15 3.70 9.68 32.76
CA ALA A 15 3.96 10.89 31.98
C ALA A 15 2.73 11.79 32.10
N THR A 16 2.92 13.02 32.58
CA THR A 16 1.89 14.06 32.52
C THR A 16 2.08 14.89 31.25
N PHE A 17 0.98 15.36 30.69
CA PHE A 17 0.91 16.17 29.49
C PHE A 17 0.45 17.59 29.83
N LYS A 18 0.88 18.56 29.04
CA LYS A 18 0.44 19.96 29.13
C LYS A 18 0.32 20.59 27.74
N ALA A 19 -0.34 21.74 27.69
CA ALA A 19 -0.40 22.54 26.48
C ALA A 19 1.01 22.94 26.02
N GLY A 20 1.25 22.83 24.71
CA GLY A 20 2.55 23.03 24.08
C GLY A 20 3.39 21.75 23.95
N ASP A 21 3.01 20.66 24.61
CA ASP A 21 3.73 19.39 24.45
C ASP A 21 3.56 18.83 23.03
N SER A 22 4.66 18.32 22.51
CA SER A 22 4.67 17.52 21.29
C SER A 22 4.32 16.07 21.63
N VAL A 23 3.28 15.53 20.99
CA VAL A 23 2.71 14.21 21.30
C VAL A 23 2.46 13.39 20.05
N LEU A 24 2.52 12.07 20.18
CA LEU A 24 2.19 11.10 19.16
C LEU A 24 0.82 10.49 19.49
N CYS A 25 -0.05 10.39 18.49
CA CYS A 25 -1.39 9.85 18.64
C CYS A 25 -1.71 8.90 17.48
N LEU A 26 -1.29 7.65 17.59
CA LEU A 26 -1.16 6.73 16.45
C LEU A 26 -2.47 6.29 15.81
N SER A 27 -3.57 6.38 16.53
CA SER A 27 -4.91 6.16 15.97
C SER A 27 -5.38 7.30 15.08
N LEU A 28 -4.72 8.47 15.13
CA LEU A 28 -5.01 9.64 14.32
C LEU A 28 -3.91 9.89 13.28
N SER A 29 -2.64 9.91 13.70
CA SER A 29 -1.48 10.04 12.81
C SER A 29 -0.18 9.58 13.49
N PHE A 30 0.81 9.21 12.67
CA PHE A 30 2.18 8.94 13.11
C PHE A 30 3.05 10.21 13.20
N THR A 31 2.53 11.34 12.72
CA THR A 31 3.16 12.65 12.92
C THR A 31 2.84 13.18 14.31
N SER A 32 3.76 13.97 14.87
CA SER A 32 3.54 14.63 16.14
C SER A 32 2.48 15.72 16.02
N PHE A 33 1.63 15.82 17.03
CA PHE A 33 0.71 16.92 17.24
C PHE A 33 1.24 17.81 18.35
N VAL A 34 0.80 19.08 18.36
CA VAL A 34 1.02 19.97 19.48
C VAL A 34 -0.27 20.02 20.28
N LEU A 35 -0.19 19.65 21.57
CA LEU A 35 -1.33 19.78 22.45
C LEU A 35 -1.64 21.25 22.69
N THR A 36 -2.91 21.59 22.64
CA THR A 36 -3.40 22.94 22.94
C THR A 36 -4.23 22.90 24.22
N ALA A 37 -4.22 23.99 24.99
CA ALA A 37 -5.22 24.15 26.03
C ALA A 37 -6.56 24.39 25.34
N ASP A 38 -7.64 23.70 25.74
CA ASP A 38 -8.96 23.99 25.20
C ASP A 38 -9.37 25.43 25.56
N PRO A 39 -9.46 26.35 24.60
CA PRO A 39 -9.81 27.74 24.91
C PRO A 39 -11.30 27.92 25.19
N ARG A 40 -12.13 26.88 25.01
CA ARG A 40 -13.61 26.95 25.04
C ARG A 40 -14.27 26.15 26.16
N SER A 41 -13.53 25.39 26.96
CA SER A 41 -14.10 24.52 28.00
C SER A 41 -13.80 25.00 29.42
N LYS A 42 -14.77 24.83 30.32
CA LYS A 42 -14.61 24.99 31.79
C LYS A 42 -13.87 23.81 32.44
N ARG A 43 -13.50 22.81 31.66
CA ARG A 43 -12.78 21.61 32.08
C ARG A 43 -11.34 21.82 31.63
N ASP A 44 -10.38 21.77 32.55
CA ASP A 44 -8.94 21.92 32.30
C ASP A 44 -8.42 20.74 31.44
N LEU A 45 -8.81 20.70 30.17
CA LEU A 45 -8.54 19.63 29.23
C LEU A 45 -7.56 20.08 28.16
N LEU A 46 -6.80 19.11 27.67
CA LEU A 46 -5.89 19.26 26.55
C LEU A 46 -6.63 18.86 25.27
N ALA A 47 -6.40 19.60 24.21
CA ALA A 47 -7.05 19.39 22.92
C ALA A 47 -6.02 19.12 21.82
N LEU A 48 -6.34 18.14 20.98
CA LEU A 48 -5.66 17.82 19.74
C LEU A 48 -6.65 18.04 18.58
N ILE A 49 -6.20 18.73 17.53
CA ILE A 49 -7.00 18.99 16.33
C ILE A 49 -6.50 18.11 15.20
N HIS A 50 -7.41 17.35 14.58
CA HIS A 50 -7.12 16.52 13.41
C HIS A 50 -8.32 16.52 12.47
N ASP A 51 -8.10 16.79 11.18
CA ASP A 51 -9.13 16.88 10.14
C ASP A 51 -10.35 17.74 10.52
N GLY A 52 -10.09 18.88 11.19
CA GLY A 52 -11.12 19.81 11.65
C GLY A 52 -11.90 19.37 12.89
N SER A 53 -11.61 18.19 13.45
CA SER A 53 -12.22 17.65 14.67
C SER A 53 -11.34 17.87 15.90
N TYR A 54 -11.98 18.04 17.07
CA TYR A 54 -11.30 18.21 18.36
C TYR A 54 -11.39 16.91 19.18
N PHE A 55 -10.24 16.46 19.67
CA PHE A 55 -10.10 15.34 20.60
C PHE A 55 -9.58 15.85 21.93
N TYR A 56 -10.24 15.45 23.03
CA TYR A 56 -9.95 15.98 24.37
C TYR A 56 -9.29 14.93 25.25
N TYR A 57 -8.35 15.37 26.08
CA TYR A 57 -7.57 14.51 26.96
C TYR A 57 -7.39 15.15 28.34
N ASP A 58 -7.24 14.32 29.37
CA ASP A 58 -6.78 14.76 30.68
C ASP A 58 -5.25 14.94 30.70
N ASP A 59 -4.73 15.40 31.84
CA ASP A 59 -3.31 15.62 32.07
C ASP A 59 -2.48 14.33 32.09
N LYS A 60 -3.11 13.15 32.10
CA LYS A 60 -2.47 11.84 32.00
C LYS A 60 -2.53 11.26 30.58
N GLY A 61 -3.16 11.98 29.65
CA GLY A 61 -3.27 11.60 28.24
C GLY A 61 -4.40 10.60 27.97
N TYR A 62 -5.34 10.42 28.90
CA TYR A 62 -6.53 9.60 28.66
C TYR A 62 -7.56 10.41 27.87
N PHE A 63 -8.15 9.76 26.86
CA PHE A 63 -9.21 10.36 26.06
C PHE A 63 -10.45 10.65 26.90
N VAL A 64 -10.96 11.88 26.82
CA VAL A 64 -12.17 12.35 27.49
C VAL A 64 -13.25 12.59 26.45
N PRO A 65 -14.34 11.80 26.43
CA PRO A 65 -15.43 11.99 25.47
C PRO A 65 -16.08 13.37 25.60
N ALA A 66 -16.33 14.02 24.46
CA ALA A 66 -17.00 15.33 24.42
C ALA A 66 -18.48 15.24 24.85
N SER A 67 -19.11 14.06 24.75
CA SER A 67 -20.46 13.80 25.28
C SER A 67 -20.63 12.34 25.73
N GLU A 68 -21.54 12.10 26.68
CA GLU A 68 -21.84 10.77 27.24
C GLU A 68 -22.41 9.76 26.22
N LYS A 69 -22.74 10.19 25.00
CA LYS A 69 -23.34 9.34 23.95
C LYS A 69 -22.34 8.76 22.95
N VAL A 70 -21.05 9.05 23.07
CA VAL A 70 -20.02 8.52 22.15
C VAL A 70 -19.47 7.21 22.73
N THR A 71 -20.16 6.10 22.48
CA THR A 71 -19.68 4.73 22.75
C THR A 71 -18.85 4.21 21.58
N SER A 72 -17.87 4.98 21.13
CA SER A 72 -16.92 4.50 20.13
C SER A 72 -15.71 3.93 20.85
N ASP A 73 -15.38 2.67 20.58
CA ASP A 73 -14.18 1.97 21.07
C ASP A 73 -12.85 2.61 20.60
N TYR A 74 -12.94 3.71 19.84
CA TYR A 74 -11.80 4.54 19.46
C TYR A 74 -11.43 5.49 20.60
N GLN A 75 -10.56 5.04 21.50
CA GLN A 75 -9.87 5.90 22.48
C GLN A 75 -8.43 6.12 22.01
N PRO A 76 -8.14 7.25 21.33
CA PRO A 76 -6.77 7.57 20.97
C PRO A 76 -5.92 7.66 22.24
N SER A 77 -4.78 6.95 22.28
CA SER A 77 -3.81 7.12 23.38
C SER A 77 -2.75 8.15 22.98
N LEU A 78 -2.38 9.03 23.92
CA LEU A 78 -1.28 9.97 23.72
C LEU A 78 0.04 9.38 24.23
N PHE A 79 1.10 9.59 23.46
CA PHE A 79 2.47 9.30 23.84
C PHE A 79 3.30 10.57 23.73
N GLN A 80 4.25 10.80 24.64
CA GLN A 80 5.18 11.92 24.47
C GLN A 80 6.04 11.70 23.23
N ASP A 81 6.30 12.78 22.49
CA ASP A 81 7.18 12.72 21.32
C ASP A 81 8.66 12.69 21.73
N THR A 82 9.11 11.51 22.15
CA THR A 82 10.52 11.25 22.52
C THR A 82 11.16 10.29 21.53
N PRO A 83 12.51 10.31 21.36
CA PRO A 83 13.21 9.33 20.53
C PRO A 83 12.90 7.88 20.91
N ALA A 84 12.81 7.59 22.21
CA ALA A 84 12.48 6.25 22.72
C ALA A 84 11.06 5.81 22.36
N ASN A 85 10.07 6.70 22.51
CA ASN A 85 8.69 6.39 22.12
C ASN A 85 8.57 6.23 20.60
N ARG A 86 9.25 7.08 19.81
CA ARG A 86 9.31 6.91 18.35
C ARG A 86 9.90 5.55 17.95
N GLN A 87 10.99 5.12 18.59
CA GLN A 87 11.62 3.83 18.33
C GLN A 87 10.73 2.64 18.75
N ALA A 88 10.08 2.73 19.91
CA ALA A 88 9.15 1.70 20.37
C ALA A 88 7.95 1.56 19.42
N ILE A 89 7.39 2.68 18.99
CA ILE A 89 6.27 2.74 18.03
C ILE A 89 6.69 2.19 16.66
N ALA A 90 7.85 2.61 16.15
CA ALA A 90 8.45 2.08 14.94
C ALA A 90 8.58 0.55 14.96
N THR A 91 8.94 0.00 16.11
CA THR A 91 9.12 -1.45 16.33
C THR A 91 7.76 -2.16 16.42
N LEU A 92 6.81 -1.63 17.19
CA LEU A 92 5.51 -2.26 17.43
C LEU A 92 4.58 -2.19 16.20
N TYR A 93 4.67 -1.13 15.41
CA TYR A 93 3.85 -0.92 14.21
C TYR A 93 4.61 -1.20 12.92
N ASN A 94 5.66 -2.02 13.00
CA ASN A 94 6.41 -2.61 11.88
C ASN A 94 6.84 -1.60 10.81
N GLY A 95 7.31 -0.43 11.25
CA GLY A 95 7.77 0.62 10.34
C GLY A 95 6.73 1.16 9.36
N ARG A 96 5.42 0.88 9.57
CA ARG A 96 4.39 1.14 8.56
C ARG A 96 4.26 2.61 8.15
N PHE A 97 4.81 3.56 8.93
CA PHE A 97 4.77 5.00 8.63
C PHE A 97 6.01 5.81 9.08
N ILE A 98 7.19 5.19 9.27
CA ILE A 98 8.43 5.95 9.54
C ILE A 98 8.95 6.47 8.22
N THR A 99 8.48 7.65 7.81
CA THR A 99 8.62 8.14 6.43
C THR A 99 8.07 7.12 5.42
N GLN A 100 7.20 7.55 4.52
CA GLN A 100 7.38 7.01 3.18
C GLN A 100 8.79 7.45 2.78
N THR A 101 9.80 6.60 3.04
CA THR A 101 10.79 6.43 2.00
C THR A 101 9.96 5.86 0.88
N SER A 102 9.46 6.78 0.04
CA SER A 102 8.96 6.52 -1.30
C SER A 102 10.10 5.99 -2.16
N GLN A 103 10.95 5.11 -1.61
CA GLN A 103 11.89 4.33 -2.36
C GLN A 103 11.03 3.29 -3.07
N ARG A 104 10.41 3.76 -4.15
CA ARG A 104 10.16 2.94 -5.32
C ARG A 104 11.47 2.19 -5.55
N THR A 105 11.42 0.87 -5.50
CA THR A 105 12.49 0.07 -6.09
C THR A 105 12.45 0.36 -7.58
N VAL A 106 13.35 1.24 -8.04
CA VAL A 106 13.49 1.57 -9.45
C VAL A 106 14.44 0.53 -10.03
N ILE A 107 13.91 -0.32 -10.91
CA ILE A 107 14.74 -1.12 -11.81
C ILE A 107 15.02 -0.21 -12.99
N ASP A 108 16.16 0.47 -12.93
CA ASP A 108 16.62 1.32 -14.01
C ASP A 108 17.44 0.47 -14.99
N THR A 109 16.91 0.29 -16.19
CA THR A 109 17.60 -0.40 -17.30
C THR A 109 18.06 0.60 -18.37
N THR A 110 17.90 1.90 -18.11
CA THR A 110 18.21 2.95 -19.06
C THR A 110 19.71 3.20 -19.13
N GLU A 111 20.21 3.55 -20.32
CA GLU A 111 21.58 3.99 -20.51
C GLU A 111 21.73 5.49 -20.21
N ALA A 112 22.96 5.97 -20.02
CA ALA A 112 23.24 7.34 -19.56
C ALA A 112 22.73 8.45 -20.49
N ASP A 113 22.32 8.11 -21.72
CA ASP A 113 21.79 9.01 -22.74
C ASP A 113 20.28 8.89 -22.98
N ASP A 114 19.58 8.03 -22.23
CA ASP A 114 18.12 7.93 -22.28
C ASP A 114 17.47 9.21 -21.74
N LYS A 115 16.66 9.84 -22.59
CA LYS A 115 16.12 11.19 -22.34
C LYS A 115 14.79 11.20 -21.59
N GLU A 116 14.14 10.04 -21.43
CA GLU A 116 12.80 9.95 -20.87
C GLU A 116 12.59 8.58 -20.20
N VAL A 117 12.08 8.57 -18.96
CA VAL A 117 11.82 7.35 -18.18
C VAL A 117 10.32 7.12 -18.06
N ILE A 118 9.85 5.97 -18.52
CA ILE A 118 8.46 5.53 -18.36
C ILE A 118 8.38 4.66 -17.11
N VAL A 119 7.48 5.00 -16.19
CA VAL A 119 7.29 4.22 -14.97
C VAL A 119 5.99 3.45 -15.01
N ILE A 120 6.10 2.12 -14.93
CA ILE A 120 4.98 1.18 -14.84
C ILE A 120 4.97 0.59 -13.43
N SER A 121 3.80 0.35 -12.85
CA SER A 121 3.73 -0.34 -11.55
C SER A 121 4.14 -1.81 -11.71
N SER A 122 4.72 -2.41 -10.67
CA SER A 122 5.07 -3.83 -10.71
C SER A 122 3.85 -4.74 -10.90
N HIS A 123 2.67 -4.29 -10.45
CA HIS A 123 1.41 -4.99 -10.66
C HIS A 123 1.03 -4.98 -12.15
N ASP A 124 0.99 -3.81 -12.78
CA ASP A 124 0.63 -3.70 -14.20
C ASP A 124 1.64 -4.43 -15.09
N LEU A 125 2.94 -4.37 -14.75
CA LEU A 125 3.98 -5.13 -15.46
C LEU A 125 3.79 -6.65 -15.28
N SER A 126 3.37 -7.08 -14.09
CA SER A 126 3.05 -8.49 -13.83
C SER A 126 1.83 -8.95 -14.63
N ASP A 127 0.78 -8.12 -14.72
CA ASP A 127 -0.42 -8.44 -15.52
C ASP A 127 -0.07 -8.58 -17.01
N ILE A 128 0.73 -7.65 -17.54
CA ILE A 128 1.25 -7.74 -18.92
C ILE A 128 2.02 -9.04 -19.14
N ALA A 129 2.92 -9.39 -18.22
CA ALA A 129 3.71 -10.61 -18.33
C ALA A 129 2.84 -11.87 -18.28
N CYS A 130 1.84 -11.91 -17.39
CA CYS A 130 0.87 -13.00 -17.30
C CYS A 130 0.06 -13.16 -18.59
N ASP A 131 -0.41 -12.06 -19.19
CA ASP A 131 -1.17 -12.11 -20.44
C ASP A 131 -0.31 -12.63 -21.60
N ILE A 132 0.95 -12.21 -21.68
CA ILE A 132 1.91 -12.69 -22.69
C ILE A 132 2.19 -14.19 -22.51
N ASP A 133 2.42 -14.64 -21.27
CA ASP A 133 2.69 -16.05 -20.95
C ASP A 133 1.48 -16.95 -21.26
N GLY A 134 0.28 -16.50 -20.90
CA GLY A 134 -0.97 -17.19 -21.22
C GLY A 134 -1.21 -17.31 -22.72
N ALA A 135 -0.92 -16.25 -23.49
CA ALA A 135 -1.00 -16.28 -24.94
C ALA A 135 0.04 -17.23 -25.56
N ALA A 136 1.29 -17.20 -25.08
CA ALA A 136 2.36 -18.08 -25.56
C ALA A 136 2.04 -19.55 -25.31
N THR A 137 1.55 -19.87 -24.11
CA THR A 137 1.07 -21.22 -23.74
C THR A 137 -0.06 -21.66 -24.66
N THR A 138 -1.05 -20.80 -24.88
CA THR A 138 -2.20 -21.12 -25.74
C THR A 138 -1.78 -21.37 -27.19
N LEU A 139 -0.86 -20.57 -27.74
CA LEU A 139 -0.31 -20.79 -29.09
C LEU A 139 0.41 -22.14 -29.21
N SER A 140 1.16 -22.53 -28.18
CA SER A 140 1.82 -23.86 -28.12
C SER A 140 0.80 -25.01 -28.13
N ASP A 141 -0.26 -24.88 -27.33
CA ASP A 141 -1.34 -25.88 -27.27
C ASP A 141 -2.07 -26.01 -28.61
N ILE A 142 -2.37 -24.87 -29.25
CA ILE A 142 -2.94 -24.83 -30.60
C ILE A 142 -2.01 -25.50 -31.62
N GLY A 143 -0.71 -25.21 -31.56
CA GLY A 143 0.28 -25.85 -32.44
C GLY A 143 0.28 -27.38 -32.28
N THR A 144 0.19 -27.86 -31.04
CA THR A 144 0.08 -29.29 -30.73
C THR A 144 -1.21 -29.90 -31.26
N LEU A 145 -2.34 -29.21 -31.07
CA LEU A 145 -3.64 -29.64 -31.60
C LEU A 145 -3.64 -29.73 -33.13
N LEU A 146 -3.09 -28.71 -33.81
CA LEU A 146 -2.96 -28.70 -35.26
C LEU A 146 -2.07 -29.83 -35.77
N TRP A 147 -0.97 -30.13 -35.08
CA TRP A 147 -0.10 -31.26 -35.40
C TRP A 147 -0.83 -32.60 -35.24
N LEU A 148 -1.58 -32.78 -34.16
CA LEU A 148 -2.37 -34.00 -33.93
C LEU A 148 -3.44 -34.20 -35.02
N ILE A 149 -4.11 -33.12 -35.44
CA ILE A 149 -5.06 -33.14 -36.56
C ILE A 149 -4.34 -33.50 -37.86
N HIS A 150 -3.22 -32.83 -38.16
CA HIS A 150 -2.45 -33.04 -39.39
C HIS A 150 -1.93 -34.48 -39.52
N CYS A 151 -1.48 -35.07 -38.42
CA CYS A 151 -0.99 -36.44 -38.37
C CYS A 151 -2.11 -37.51 -38.24
N ASP A 152 -3.37 -37.12 -38.38
CA ASP A 152 -4.56 -37.98 -38.25
C ASP A 152 -4.57 -38.79 -36.93
N LYS A 153 -4.05 -38.18 -35.86
CA LYS A 153 -4.00 -38.78 -34.51
C LYS A 153 -5.29 -38.61 -33.74
N ILE A 154 -6.27 -37.91 -34.30
CA ILE A 154 -7.57 -37.62 -33.69
C ILE A 154 -8.67 -38.01 -34.68
N LYS A 155 -9.74 -38.65 -34.20
CA LYS A 155 -10.89 -39.03 -35.04
C LYS A 155 -11.49 -37.79 -35.74
N ALA A 156 -11.92 -37.94 -36.99
CA ALA A 156 -12.44 -36.85 -37.82
C ALA A 156 -13.50 -35.98 -37.13
N GLY A 157 -14.49 -36.57 -36.45
CA GLY A 157 -15.52 -35.82 -35.72
C GLY A 157 -14.97 -35.00 -34.54
N THR A 158 -13.95 -35.52 -33.86
CA THR A 158 -13.26 -34.82 -32.77
C THR A 158 -12.31 -33.75 -33.31
N ALA A 159 -11.66 -33.99 -34.45
CA ALA A 159 -10.78 -33.02 -35.10
C ALA A 159 -11.51 -31.71 -35.45
N VAL A 160 -12.77 -31.79 -35.89
CA VAL A 160 -13.60 -30.59 -36.16
C VAL A 160 -13.85 -29.78 -34.89
N SER A 161 -14.21 -30.42 -33.78
CA SER A 161 -14.42 -29.74 -32.50
C SER A 161 -13.12 -29.13 -31.96
N MET A 162 -12.00 -29.84 -32.10
CA MET A 162 -10.68 -29.36 -31.69
C MET A 162 -10.19 -28.18 -32.53
N ALA A 163 -10.46 -28.19 -33.85
CA ALA A 163 -10.16 -27.06 -34.73
C ALA A 163 -10.97 -25.82 -34.36
N ARG A 164 -12.26 -25.99 -33.99
CA ARG A 164 -13.10 -24.88 -33.49
C ARG A 164 -12.57 -24.34 -32.17
N LEU A 165 -12.24 -25.21 -31.22
CA LEU A 165 -11.67 -24.81 -29.94
C LEU A 165 -10.37 -24.00 -30.14
N ALA A 166 -9.48 -24.49 -31.01
CA ALA A 166 -8.25 -23.78 -31.34
C ALA A 166 -8.54 -22.39 -31.95
N HIS A 167 -9.49 -22.29 -32.87
CA HIS A 167 -9.89 -21.02 -33.48
C HIS A 167 -10.44 -20.03 -32.44
N ASP A 168 -11.37 -20.47 -31.58
CA ASP A 168 -11.97 -19.66 -30.54
C ASP A 168 -10.91 -19.17 -29.55
N SER A 169 -9.98 -20.05 -29.14
CA SER A 169 -8.84 -19.70 -28.28
C SER A 169 -7.92 -18.65 -28.92
N VAL A 170 -7.61 -18.76 -30.23
CA VAL A 170 -6.83 -17.74 -30.95
C VAL A 170 -7.54 -16.39 -30.90
N ILE A 171 -8.85 -16.35 -31.20
CA ILE A 171 -9.62 -15.10 -31.21
C ILE A 171 -9.62 -14.46 -29.83
N THR A 172 -9.86 -15.23 -28.77
CA THR A 172 -9.89 -14.71 -27.40
C THR A 172 -8.56 -14.06 -27.02
N TRP A 173 -7.44 -14.77 -27.22
CA TRP A 173 -6.13 -14.21 -26.87
C TRP A 173 -5.69 -13.06 -27.77
N ALA A 174 -6.03 -13.09 -29.06
CA ALA A 174 -5.79 -11.96 -29.94
C ALA A 174 -6.51 -10.69 -29.45
N ASN A 175 -7.77 -10.82 -29.01
CA ASN A 175 -8.53 -9.70 -28.45
C ASN A 175 -7.92 -9.20 -27.13
N LEU A 176 -7.55 -10.10 -26.21
CA LEU A 176 -6.93 -9.72 -24.94
C LEU A 176 -5.62 -8.96 -25.15
N LEU A 177 -4.73 -9.49 -26.01
CA LEU A 177 -3.46 -8.85 -26.34
C LEU A 177 -3.66 -7.51 -27.04
N GLN A 178 -4.68 -7.39 -27.90
CA GLN A 178 -4.97 -6.12 -28.59
C GLN A 178 -5.48 -5.06 -27.62
N ILE A 179 -6.33 -5.43 -26.65
CA ILE A 179 -6.76 -4.53 -25.56
C ILE A 179 -5.55 -4.08 -24.75
N GLN A 180 -4.68 -5.02 -24.37
CA GLN A 180 -3.49 -4.73 -23.57
C GLN A 180 -2.50 -3.82 -24.30
N SER A 181 -2.23 -4.12 -25.59
CA SER A 181 -1.42 -3.27 -26.47
C SER A 181 -2.03 -1.87 -26.62
N GLY A 182 -3.35 -1.76 -26.77
CA GLY A 182 -4.04 -0.47 -26.83
C GLY A 182 -3.88 0.35 -25.54
N SER A 183 -3.94 -0.30 -24.38
CA SER A 183 -3.72 0.34 -23.07
C SER A 183 -2.29 0.87 -22.92
N ILE A 184 -1.29 0.06 -23.30
CA ILE A 184 0.12 0.46 -23.31
C ILE A 184 0.34 1.63 -24.26
N ASN A 185 -0.12 1.53 -25.51
CA ASN A 185 0.04 2.57 -26.52
C ASN A 185 -0.62 3.89 -26.10
N LYS A 186 -1.80 3.85 -25.48
CA LYS A 186 -2.46 5.05 -24.93
C LYS A 186 -1.62 5.71 -23.83
N THR A 187 -0.94 4.92 -23.02
CA THR A 187 -0.06 5.40 -21.94
C THR A 187 1.22 6.00 -22.52
N LEU A 188 1.84 5.33 -23.48
CA LEU A 188 2.97 5.85 -24.26
C LEU A 188 2.59 7.08 -25.08
N ALA A 189 1.32 7.21 -25.47
CA ALA A 189 0.86 8.36 -26.23
C ALA A 189 0.86 9.66 -25.42
N MET A 190 0.81 9.55 -24.09
CA MET A 190 0.91 10.66 -23.16
C MET A 190 2.36 11.06 -22.86
N THR A 191 3.32 10.20 -23.17
CA THR A 191 4.75 10.53 -23.19
C THR A 191 5.14 10.97 -24.61
N GLY A 192 6.28 11.64 -24.81
CA GLY A 192 6.62 12.23 -26.11
C GLY A 192 6.64 11.25 -27.31
N TYR A 193 6.60 9.94 -27.02
CA TYR A 193 6.54 8.81 -27.94
C TYR A 193 5.18 8.61 -28.65
N GLY A 194 4.13 9.32 -28.24
CA GLY A 194 2.79 9.24 -28.83
C GLY A 194 2.56 9.83 -30.20
N LYS A 195 3.54 10.58 -30.71
CA LYS A 195 3.45 11.12 -32.06
C LYS A 195 3.94 10.07 -33.03
N GLU A 196 3.07 9.11 -33.35
CA GLU A 196 3.11 8.50 -34.68
C GLU A 196 2.91 9.64 -35.69
N GLY A 197 4.02 10.08 -36.29
CA GLY A 197 4.03 11.13 -37.31
C GLY A 197 5.06 12.23 -37.08
N LYS A 198 6.30 11.96 -37.49
CA LYS A 198 7.10 12.92 -38.27
C LYS A 198 7.76 12.19 -39.44
#